data_AF-A0A416W463-F1
#
_entry.id   AF-A0A416W463-F1
#
_cell.length_a   1.000
_cell.length_b   1.000
_cell.length_c   1.000
_cell.angle_alpha   90.00
_cell.angle_beta   90.00
_cell.angle_gamma   90.00
#
_symmetry.space_group_name_H-M   'P 1'
#
loop_
_entity.id
_entity.type
_entity.pdbx_description
1 polymer ?
#
loop_
_entity_poly.entity_id
_entity_poly.type
_entity_poly.pdbx_seq_one_letter_code
_entity_poly.pdbx_strand_id
1 'polypeptide(L)'
;MMKNKFLFLIVLGLAFLTSCSDDDKDSPKDFNGTYSTTSTDHVLDLKYSDIVLTGKNVEFNSADGVKATLRLKGVVPGEEETVISDIELVESNSIHTFAAENKSDVRTVTLSGSIEKGKLTLGVNVKFVENDLMKKWNLTGVKMTWLPRDYVLIETPKKMNTGGFATLLSLSGMMLKQYLQDVTFQEDGNIVATYNAATATDENPEPEADWRQSPLNLAHYCVKDGICYVYLNLDMIMNQANMDQVGRSTGVDPTFAVLEKLLTEGIPVHFEIASGSVYVYVDEVLVKQLSPLLPMVGSLIPDDYEIPVLKVPAKALIESLPGALAVTTEMKVGLKLAPAK
;
A
#
# COMPACT_ATOMS: atom_id res chain seq x y z
N MET A 1 -37.49 -2.35 15.90
CA MET A 1 -36.71 -3.60 15.89
C MET A 1 -35.24 -3.18 15.93
N MET A 2 -34.68 -3.03 17.13
CA MET A 2 -33.32 -2.55 17.38
C MET A 2 -32.44 -3.74 17.70
N LYS A 3 -31.30 -3.90 17.02
CA LYS A 3 -30.24 -4.82 17.44
C LYS A 3 -28.91 -4.46 16.79
N ASN A 4 -27.99 -4.00 17.64
CA ASN A 4 -26.53 -4.21 17.64
C ASN A 4 -25.80 -2.95 18.17
N LYS A 5 -25.99 -2.70 19.47
CA LYS A 5 -25.02 -1.98 20.31
C LYS A 5 -24.52 -2.97 21.36
N PHE A 6 -23.44 -3.66 21.02
CA PHE A 6 -22.62 -4.53 21.87
C PHE A 6 -21.22 -3.98 21.57
N LEU A 7 -20.42 -3.38 22.46
CA LEU A 7 -20.13 -3.73 23.84
C LEU A 7 -19.50 -2.48 24.51
N PHE A 8 -20.32 -1.58 25.05
CA PHE A 8 -19.89 -0.54 25.98
C PHE A 8 -20.48 -0.94 27.34
N LEU A 9 -19.70 -1.59 28.21
CA LEU A 9 -19.96 -1.73 29.66
C LEU A 9 -19.01 -2.77 30.28
N ILE A 10 -17.79 -2.36 30.66
CA ILE A 10 -17.11 -2.85 31.87
C ILE A 10 -16.29 -1.68 32.44
N VAL A 11 -16.94 -0.82 33.22
CA VAL A 11 -16.29 -0.03 34.27
C VAL A 11 -17.25 -0.03 35.46
N LEU A 12 -16.84 -0.66 36.56
CA LEU A 12 -17.11 -0.29 37.96
C LEU A 12 -16.97 -1.55 38.83
N GLY A 13 -15.93 -1.61 39.64
CA GLY A 13 -15.86 -2.54 40.76
C GLY A 13 -14.45 -2.81 41.26
N LEU A 14 -13.90 -1.89 42.06
CA LEU A 14 -13.54 -2.14 43.46
C LEU A 14 -12.60 -1.05 44.01
N ALA A 15 -13.10 -0.43 45.07
CA ALA A 15 -12.40 -0.02 46.30
C ALA A 15 -11.21 0.96 46.23
N PHE A 16 -11.50 2.15 46.76
CA PHE A 16 -10.58 3.08 47.39
C PHE A 16 -9.52 2.41 48.27
N LEU A 17 -8.24 2.66 47.96
CA LEU A 17 -7.20 2.87 48.96
C LEU A 17 -6.33 4.05 48.52
N THR A 18 -6.54 5.19 49.16
CA THR A 18 -5.65 6.34 49.08
C THR A 18 -4.43 6.06 49.96
N SER A 19 -3.26 5.91 49.35
CA SER A 19 -1.98 6.04 50.03
C SER A 19 -1.13 7.03 49.24
N CYS A 20 -1.02 8.26 49.76
CA CYS A 20 -0.02 9.22 49.32
C CYS A 20 1.36 8.70 49.71
N SER A 21 2.18 8.36 48.70
CA SER A 21 3.62 8.63 48.74
C SER A 21 3.90 9.71 47.70
N ASP A 22 4.84 10.58 48.07
CA ASP A 22 5.33 11.75 47.36
C ASP A 22 6.19 11.29 46.16
N ASP A 23 5.56 10.64 45.18
CA ASP A 23 6.18 10.19 43.94
C ASP A 23 5.64 11.06 42.81
N ASP A 24 6.51 11.78 42.11
CA ASP A 24 6.21 12.38 40.80
C ASP A 24 5.82 11.23 39.84
N LYS A 25 4.55 10.84 39.89
CA LYS A 25 4.02 9.81 39.00
C LYS A 25 4.08 10.36 37.60
N ASP A 26 4.89 9.71 36.76
CA ASP A 26 4.96 10.00 35.33
C ASP A 26 3.53 10.12 34.78
N SER A 27 3.22 11.29 34.23
CA SER A 27 1.91 11.63 33.71
C SER A 27 1.93 11.59 32.18
N PRO A 28 0.77 11.58 31.50
CA PRO A 28 0.74 11.65 30.04
C PRO A 28 1.47 12.86 29.45
N LYS A 29 1.66 13.94 30.21
CA LYS A 29 2.45 15.11 29.77
C LYS A 29 3.92 14.79 29.55
N ASP A 30 4.43 13.81 30.30
CA ASP A 30 5.81 13.37 30.29
C ASP A 30 6.07 12.34 29.17
N PHE A 31 5.01 11.89 28.48
CA PHE A 31 5.05 10.90 27.40
C PHE A 31 5.02 11.51 26.00
N ASN A 32 5.06 12.84 25.89
CA ASN A 32 5.02 13.53 24.59
C ASN A 32 6.19 13.12 23.70
N GLY A 33 5.91 12.77 22.45
CA GLY A 33 6.96 12.33 21.53
C GLY A 33 6.43 11.72 20.24
N THR A 34 7.36 11.40 19.34
CA THR A 34 7.09 10.63 18.13
C THR A 34 7.46 9.17 18.37
N TYR A 35 6.47 8.30 18.27
CA TYR A 35 6.59 6.86 18.47
C TYR A 35 6.78 6.15 17.13
N SER A 36 7.68 5.17 17.09
CA SER A 36 7.92 4.33 15.91
C SER A 36 8.32 2.90 16.31
N THR A 37 8.18 1.96 15.38
CA THR A 37 8.58 0.56 15.61
C THR A 37 10.11 0.38 15.73
N THR A 38 10.89 1.38 15.31
CA THR A 38 12.37 1.33 15.33
C THR A 38 12.99 2.13 16.48
N SER A 39 12.17 2.86 17.25
CA SER A 39 12.63 3.65 18.39
C SER A 39 12.82 2.76 19.62
N THR A 40 13.87 3.01 20.41
CA THR A 40 14.09 2.36 21.71
C THR A 40 13.45 3.11 22.87
N ASP A 41 13.22 4.42 22.69
CA ASP A 41 12.80 5.32 23.77
C ASP A 41 11.29 5.63 23.68
N HIS A 42 10.74 5.60 22.46
CA HIS A 42 9.32 5.81 22.16
C HIS A 42 8.82 4.69 21.22
N VAL A 43 8.65 3.51 21.79
CA VAL A 43 8.27 2.28 21.08
C VAL A 43 6.81 2.33 20.65
N LEU A 44 6.55 2.13 19.36
CA LEU A 44 5.20 1.99 18.82
C LEU A 44 4.84 0.52 18.58
N ASP A 45 3.76 0.04 19.21
CA ASP A 45 3.04 -1.18 18.83
C ASP A 45 1.78 -0.79 18.07
N LEU A 46 1.89 -0.70 16.74
CA LEU A 46 0.81 -0.28 15.86
C LEU A 46 0.16 -1.47 15.16
N LYS A 47 -1.17 -1.52 15.23
CA LYS A 47 -2.00 -2.44 14.45
C LYS A 47 -2.96 -1.69 13.56
N TYR A 48 -3.14 -2.20 12.35
CA TYR A 48 -4.14 -1.78 11.39
C TYR A 48 -5.04 -2.96 11.06
N SER A 49 -6.34 -2.84 11.33
CA SER A 49 -7.30 -3.94 11.19
C SER A 49 -6.83 -5.21 11.92
N ASP A 50 -6.40 -5.05 13.17
CA ASP A 50 -5.83 -6.07 14.06
C ASP A 50 -4.51 -6.72 13.64
N ILE A 51 -3.93 -6.33 12.50
CA ILE A 51 -2.63 -6.82 12.00
C ILE A 51 -1.53 -5.78 12.27
N VAL A 52 -0.37 -6.26 12.72
CA VAL A 52 0.82 -5.42 12.94
C VAL A 52 1.12 -4.59 11.68
N LEU A 53 1.36 -3.29 11.88
CA LEU A 53 1.68 -2.34 10.82
C LEU A 53 3.02 -1.67 11.17
N THR A 54 4.06 -1.97 10.38
CA THR A 54 5.40 -1.38 10.55
C THR A 54 5.66 -0.25 9.54
N GLY A 55 6.75 0.49 9.75
CA GLY A 55 7.17 1.58 8.86
C GLY A 55 6.30 2.83 8.97
N LYS A 56 5.72 3.07 10.14
CA LYS A 56 4.83 4.21 10.43
C LYS A 56 5.22 4.88 11.74
N ASN A 57 4.85 6.16 11.84
CA ASN A 57 5.12 6.99 13.01
C ASN A 57 3.81 7.58 13.54
N VAL A 58 3.73 7.73 14.86
CA VAL A 58 2.61 8.38 15.54
C VAL A 58 3.15 9.39 16.54
N GLU A 59 2.73 10.64 16.43
CA GLU A 59 3.00 11.65 17.45
C GLU A 59 1.92 11.57 18.54
N PHE A 60 2.35 11.50 19.79
CA PHE A 60 1.48 11.62 20.97
C PHE A 60 1.78 12.94 21.67
N ASN A 61 0.72 13.69 21.99
CA ASN A 61 0.82 14.93 22.75
C ASN A 61 -0.31 15.03 23.78
N SER A 62 0.03 15.31 25.03
CA SER A 62 -0.88 15.70 26.11
C SER A 62 -0.33 16.93 26.83
N ALA A 63 -1.12 18.00 26.91
CA ALA A 63 -0.74 19.23 27.60
C ALA A 63 -1.24 19.26 29.05
N ASP A 64 -2.44 18.72 29.29
CA ASP A 64 -3.14 18.74 30.58
C ASP A 64 -3.04 17.40 31.33
N GLY A 65 -2.50 16.35 30.70
CA GLY A 65 -2.37 15.01 31.28
C GLY A 65 -3.68 14.23 31.28
N VAL A 66 -4.76 14.82 30.77
CA VAL A 66 -6.13 14.27 30.78
C VAL A 66 -6.59 13.98 29.35
N LYS A 67 -6.25 14.85 28.41
CA LYS A 67 -6.56 14.72 26.99
C LYS A 67 -5.29 14.57 26.17
N ALA A 68 -5.42 13.83 25.08
CA ALA A 68 -4.36 13.66 24.11
C ALA A 68 -4.77 14.14 22.72
N THR A 69 -3.75 14.49 21.94
CA THR A 69 -3.80 14.59 20.48
C THR A 69 -2.86 13.54 19.91
N LEU A 70 -3.38 12.75 18.97
CA LEU A 70 -2.60 11.81 18.17
C LEU A 70 -2.48 12.35 16.74
N ARG A 71 -1.25 12.35 16.19
CA ARG A 71 -0.99 12.61 14.77
C ARG A 71 -0.45 11.33 14.14
N LEU A 72 -1.27 10.68 13.32
CA LEU A 72 -0.92 9.47 12.60
C LEU A 72 -0.27 9.85 11.28
N LYS A 73 1.00 9.49 11.04
CA LYS A 73 1.73 9.85 9.81
C LYS A 73 1.71 8.70 8.82
N GLY A 74 0.98 8.87 7.72
CA GLY A 74 0.82 7.88 6.65
C GLY A 74 0.17 6.57 7.07
N VAL A 75 -0.58 6.57 8.18
CA VAL A 75 -1.25 5.36 8.71
C VAL A 75 -2.59 5.12 8.00
N VAL A 76 -3.32 6.19 7.71
CA VAL A 76 -4.60 6.09 6.99
C VAL A 76 -4.33 6.24 5.49
N PRO A 77 -4.79 5.29 4.66
CA PRO A 77 -4.59 5.38 3.21
C PRO A 77 -5.17 6.70 2.65
N GLY A 78 -4.38 7.41 1.84
CA GLY A 78 -4.78 8.70 1.27
C GLY A 78 -4.55 9.93 2.14
N GLU A 79 -4.07 9.77 3.38
CA GLU A 79 -3.80 10.88 4.29
C GLU A 79 -2.32 10.87 4.71
N GLU A 80 -1.58 11.92 4.34
CA GLU A 80 -0.20 12.13 4.80
C GLU A 80 -0.16 12.21 6.32
N GLU A 81 -1.11 12.94 6.91
CA GLU A 81 -1.29 13.03 8.36
C GLU A 81 -2.78 13.05 8.74
N THR A 82 -3.12 12.28 9.78
CA THR A 82 -4.44 12.29 10.41
C THR A 82 -4.30 12.77 11.85
N VAL A 83 -4.88 13.93 12.17
CA VAL A 83 -4.87 14.50 13.53
C VAL A 83 -6.20 14.21 14.24
N ILE A 84 -6.11 13.61 15.43
CA ILE A 84 -7.26 13.30 16.28
C ILE A 84 -6.99 13.92 17.64
N SER A 85 -7.73 14.96 17.97
CA SER A 85 -7.60 15.76 19.20
C SER A 85 -8.69 15.43 20.21
N ASP A 86 -8.54 15.97 21.42
CA ASP A 86 -9.51 15.85 22.52
C ASP A 86 -9.81 14.41 22.93
N ILE A 87 -8.82 13.51 22.77
CA ILE A 87 -8.93 12.10 23.16
C ILE A 87 -8.85 12.00 24.68
N GLU A 88 -9.94 11.60 25.33
CA GLU A 88 -9.97 11.38 26.78
C GLU A 88 -9.07 10.20 27.18
N LEU A 89 -8.21 10.42 28.18
CA LEU A 89 -7.33 9.39 28.76
C LEU A 89 -7.93 8.84 30.05
N VAL A 90 -7.93 7.52 30.19
CA VAL A 90 -8.40 6.83 31.39
C VAL A 90 -7.24 6.08 32.03
N GLU A 91 -6.80 6.55 33.19
CA GLU A 91 -5.73 5.91 33.97
C GLU A 91 -6.22 4.60 34.60
N SER A 92 -5.41 3.55 34.47
CA SER A 92 -5.57 2.27 35.15
C SER A 92 -4.18 1.67 35.39
N ASN A 93 -3.73 1.60 36.64
CA ASN A 93 -2.42 1.04 37.04
C ASN A 93 -1.23 1.66 36.28
N SER A 94 -1.13 2.99 36.25
CA SER A 94 -0.08 3.75 35.53
C SER A 94 -0.09 3.61 33.99
N ILE A 95 -1.08 2.92 33.43
CA ILE A 95 -1.34 2.84 31.99
C ILE A 95 -2.54 3.71 31.68
N HIS A 96 -2.43 4.56 30.66
CA HIS A 96 -3.52 5.44 30.24
C HIS A 96 -4.14 4.88 28.96
N THR A 97 -5.36 4.37 29.09
CA THR A 97 -6.11 3.82 27.95
C THR A 97 -6.94 4.91 27.28
N PHE A 98 -7.20 4.73 25.99
CA PHE A 98 -8.00 5.66 25.22
C PHE A 98 -8.74 4.96 24.07
N ALA A 99 -9.82 5.59 23.64
CA ALA A 99 -10.52 5.26 22.41
C ALA A 99 -11.01 6.56 21.77
N ALA A 100 -11.02 6.60 20.44
CA ALA A 100 -11.46 7.77 19.70
C ALA A 100 -12.09 7.37 18.36
N GLU A 101 -12.95 8.23 17.83
CA GLU A 101 -13.46 8.13 16.47
C GLU A 101 -13.15 9.43 15.73
N ASN A 102 -12.63 9.31 14.51
CA ASN A 102 -12.50 10.41 13.58
C ASN A 102 -13.23 10.05 12.29
N LYS A 103 -14.18 10.89 11.88
CA LYS A 103 -15.04 10.60 10.74
C LYS A 103 -15.06 11.77 9.77
N SER A 104 -15.05 11.44 8.48
CA SER A 104 -15.28 12.37 7.38
C SER A 104 -16.36 11.81 6.45
N ASP A 105 -16.63 12.50 5.35
CA ASP A 105 -17.59 12.05 4.34
C ASP A 105 -17.10 10.83 3.55
N VAL A 106 -15.80 10.53 3.59
CA VAL A 106 -15.17 9.46 2.78
C VAL A 106 -14.70 8.27 3.61
N ARG A 107 -14.59 8.40 4.94
CA ARG A 107 -14.13 7.31 5.82
C ARG A 107 -14.48 7.53 7.29
N THR A 108 -14.44 6.44 8.05
CA THR A 108 -14.38 6.44 9.53
C THR A 108 -13.06 5.82 10.00
N VAL A 109 -12.40 6.41 10.98
CA VAL A 109 -11.28 5.83 11.74
C VAL A 109 -11.68 5.66 13.18
N THR A 110 -11.48 4.47 13.71
CA THR A 110 -11.61 4.22 15.15
C THR A 110 -10.25 3.84 15.71
N LEU A 111 -9.90 4.47 16.83
CA LEU A 111 -8.69 4.20 17.59
C LEU A 111 -9.05 3.50 18.89
N SER A 112 -8.20 2.58 19.30
CA SER A 112 -8.16 2.04 20.65
C SER A 112 -6.71 1.80 21.05
N GLY A 113 -6.30 2.22 22.24
CA GLY A 113 -4.91 2.08 22.60
C GLY A 113 -4.63 2.36 24.06
N SER A 114 -3.33 2.33 24.36
CA SER A 114 -2.80 2.71 25.65
C SER A 114 -1.45 3.40 25.51
N ILE A 115 -1.17 4.32 26.43
CA ILE A 115 0.11 4.99 26.56
C ILE A 115 0.66 4.78 27.98
N GLU A 116 1.93 4.44 28.03
CA GLU A 116 2.77 4.38 29.24
C GLU A 116 4.14 4.94 28.89
N LYS A 117 5.00 5.10 29.90
CA LYS A 117 6.35 5.66 29.70
C LYS A 117 7.10 4.90 28.61
N GLY A 118 7.44 5.61 27.55
CA GLY A 118 8.22 5.08 26.42
C GLY A 118 7.50 4.09 25.51
N LYS A 119 6.21 3.79 25.71
CA LYS A 119 5.46 2.87 24.84
C LYS A 119 4.04 3.34 24.51
N LEU A 120 3.73 3.35 23.22
CA LEU A 120 2.39 3.58 22.68
C LEU A 120 1.90 2.29 22.02
N THR A 121 0.79 1.74 22.51
CA THR A 121 0.06 0.64 21.86
C THR A 121 -1.17 1.23 21.18
N LEU A 122 -1.31 1.04 19.87
CA LEU A 122 -2.37 1.66 19.08
C LEU A 122 -2.97 0.68 18.08
N GLY A 123 -4.26 0.40 18.22
CA GLY A 123 -5.09 -0.21 17.20
C GLY A 123 -5.81 0.88 16.39
N VAL A 124 -5.70 0.78 15.07
CA VAL A 124 -6.37 1.64 14.09
C VAL A 124 -7.26 0.75 13.22
N ASN A 125 -8.53 1.08 13.13
CA ASN A 125 -9.43 0.49 12.14
C ASN A 125 -9.96 1.60 11.25
N VAL A 126 -9.84 1.43 9.94
CA VAL A 126 -10.34 2.37 8.94
C VAL A 126 -11.48 1.70 8.19
N LYS A 127 -12.48 2.49 7.84
CA LYS A 127 -13.62 2.08 7.03
C LYS A 127 -13.90 3.15 5.99
N PHE A 128 -13.60 2.90 4.72
CA PHE A 128 -13.92 3.82 3.64
C PHE A 128 -15.39 3.70 3.22
N VAL A 129 -15.93 4.75 2.60
CA VAL A 129 -17.25 4.66 1.95
C VAL A 129 -17.20 3.70 0.76
N GLU A 130 -18.34 3.04 0.51
CA GLU A 130 -18.47 2.08 -0.57
C GLU A 130 -18.10 2.72 -1.93
N ASN A 131 -17.28 2.01 -2.71
CA ASN A 131 -16.96 2.38 -4.08
C ASN A 131 -16.97 1.14 -4.98
N ASP A 132 -17.01 1.37 -6.30
CA ASP A 132 -17.23 0.29 -7.25
C ASP A 132 -16.11 -0.77 -7.28
N LEU A 133 -14.91 -0.48 -6.75
CA LEU A 133 -13.79 -1.43 -6.69
C LEU A 133 -13.90 -2.40 -5.51
N MET A 134 -14.62 -2.07 -4.43
CA MET A 134 -14.69 -2.80 -3.15
C MET A 134 -15.31 -4.21 -3.26
N LYS A 135 -14.58 -5.13 -3.88
CA LYS A 135 -14.93 -6.54 -4.02
C LYS A 135 -13.69 -7.34 -4.45
N LYS A 136 -13.91 -8.65 -4.60
CA LYS A 136 -12.94 -9.57 -5.19
C LYS A 136 -13.09 -9.61 -6.72
N TRP A 137 -11.97 -9.45 -7.42
CA TRP A 137 -11.90 -9.40 -8.87
C TRP A 137 -10.91 -10.45 -9.41
N ASN A 138 -11.42 -11.35 -10.24
CA ASN A 138 -10.60 -12.36 -10.92
C ASN A 138 -9.86 -11.74 -12.12
N LEU A 139 -8.58 -12.06 -12.25
CA LEU A 139 -7.81 -11.72 -13.43
C LEU A 139 -8.37 -12.43 -14.66
N THR A 140 -8.74 -11.65 -15.67
CA THR A 140 -9.21 -12.18 -16.96
C THR A 140 -8.20 -11.98 -18.08
N GLY A 141 -7.34 -10.98 -17.97
CA GLY A 141 -6.23 -10.77 -18.89
C GLY A 141 -5.50 -9.45 -18.66
N VAL A 142 -4.62 -9.10 -19.59
CA VAL A 142 -3.90 -7.83 -19.65
C VAL A 142 -4.41 -7.07 -20.86
N LYS A 143 -4.41 -5.74 -20.79
CA LYS A 143 -4.72 -4.87 -21.93
C LYS A 143 -3.71 -3.75 -22.00
N MET A 144 -3.24 -3.52 -23.22
CA MET A 144 -2.48 -2.32 -23.56
C MET A 144 -3.09 -1.56 -24.73
N THR A 145 -3.24 -0.26 -24.57
CA THR A 145 -3.37 0.71 -25.64
C THR A 145 -2.05 1.48 -25.73
N TRP A 146 -1.52 1.67 -26.93
CA TRP A 146 -0.36 2.51 -27.17
C TRP A 146 -0.48 3.21 -28.53
N LEU A 147 -0.61 4.54 -28.51
CA LEU A 147 -0.67 5.40 -29.68
C LEU A 147 0.53 6.36 -29.72
N PRO A 148 1.11 6.63 -30.91
CA PRO A 148 0.78 6.03 -32.21
C PRO A 148 1.19 4.56 -32.28
N ARG A 149 0.56 3.76 -33.17
CA ARG A 149 0.76 2.30 -33.25
C ARG A 149 1.94 1.86 -34.10
N ASP A 150 2.51 2.75 -34.89
CA ASP A 150 3.50 2.47 -35.92
C ASP A 150 4.93 2.87 -35.53
N TYR A 151 5.12 3.53 -34.38
CA TYR A 151 6.45 3.87 -33.87
C TYR A 151 7.29 2.61 -33.67
N VAL A 152 8.46 2.57 -34.31
CA VAL A 152 9.37 1.43 -34.28
C VAL A 152 10.12 1.41 -32.95
N LEU A 153 9.90 0.34 -32.18
CA LEU A 153 10.59 0.10 -30.92
C LEU A 153 11.92 -0.63 -31.17
N ILE A 154 11.89 -1.67 -31.99
CA ILE A 154 13.04 -2.53 -32.28
C ILE A 154 13.05 -2.82 -33.78
N GLU A 155 14.19 -2.69 -34.44
CA GLU A 155 14.34 -3.07 -35.84
C GLU A 155 14.88 -4.50 -36.01
N THR A 156 15.88 -4.87 -35.20
CA THR A 156 16.58 -6.15 -35.26
C THR A 156 16.60 -6.85 -33.90
N PRO A 157 16.57 -8.19 -33.85
CA PRO A 157 16.47 -9.13 -34.97
C PRO A 157 15.06 -9.25 -35.55
N LYS A 158 14.06 -8.71 -34.85
CA LYS A 158 12.65 -8.76 -35.26
C LYS A 158 12.04 -7.37 -35.12
N LYS A 159 11.50 -6.85 -36.23
CA LYS A 159 10.82 -5.56 -36.23
C LYS A 159 9.62 -5.59 -35.26
N MET A 160 9.63 -4.68 -34.30
CA MET A 160 8.59 -4.47 -33.31
C MET A 160 8.20 -2.99 -33.33
N ASN A 161 6.91 -2.71 -33.41
CA ASN A 161 6.37 -1.36 -33.19
C ASN A 161 5.47 -1.35 -31.95
N THR A 162 5.12 -0.17 -31.47
CA THR A 162 4.23 0.05 -30.32
C THR A 162 2.91 -0.71 -30.43
N GLY A 163 2.30 -0.73 -31.62
CA GLY A 163 1.04 -1.43 -31.86
C GLY A 163 1.16 -2.95 -31.80
N GLY A 164 2.26 -3.51 -32.32
CA GLY A 164 2.57 -4.93 -32.24
C GLY A 164 2.91 -5.36 -30.82
N PHE A 165 3.70 -4.55 -30.11
CA PHE A 165 4.02 -4.75 -28.70
C PHE A 165 2.75 -4.77 -27.84
N ALA A 166 1.88 -3.77 -27.98
CA ALA A 166 0.63 -3.69 -27.24
C ALA A 166 -0.28 -4.91 -27.48
N THR A 167 -0.35 -5.39 -28.73
CA THR A 167 -1.10 -6.60 -29.08
C THR A 167 -0.51 -7.84 -28.39
N LEU A 168 0.81 -8.05 -28.49
CA LEU A 168 1.46 -9.22 -27.91
C LEU A 168 1.41 -9.22 -26.38
N LEU A 169 1.58 -8.07 -25.73
CA LEU A 169 1.41 -7.93 -24.28
C LEU A 169 -0.02 -8.24 -23.83
N SER A 170 -1.02 -7.84 -24.62
CA SER A 170 -2.42 -8.17 -24.31
C SER A 170 -2.68 -9.69 -24.39
N LEU A 171 -2.00 -10.39 -25.30
CA LEU A 171 -2.07 -11.86 -25.42
C LEU A 171 -1.31 -12.58 -24.29
N SER A 172 -0.26 -11.98 -23.71
CA SER A 172 0.50 -12.57 -22.60
C SER A 172 -0.27 -12.62 -21.28
N GLY A 173 -1.48 -12.04 -21.22
CA GLY A 173 -2.35 -12.12 -20.04
C GLY A 173 -2.69 -13.55 -19.60
N MET A 174 -2.56 -14.55 -20.49
CA MET A 174 -2.67 -15.97 -20.10
C MET A 174 -1.51 -16.43 -19.20
N MET A 175 -0.28 -15.94 -19.42
CA MET A 175 0.85 -16.28 -18.55
C MET A 175 0.72 -15.60 -17.19
N LEU A 176 0.21 -14.37 -17.14
CA LEU A 176 0.00 -13.67 -15.86
C LEU A 176 -0.94 -14.46 -14.92
N LYS A 177 -1.91 -15.20 -15.47
CA LYS A 177 -2.79 -16.08 -14.69
C LYS A 177 -2.08 -17.25 -14.00
N GLN A 178 -0.85 -17.58 -14.39
CA GLN A 178 -0.03 -18.57 -13.67
C GLN A 178 0.54 -18.00 -12.36
N TYR A 179 0.56 -16.67 -12.22
CA TYR A 179 1.13 -15.97 -11.07
C TYR A 179 0.06 -15.27 -10.23
N LEU A 180 -1.03 -14.79 -10.84
CA LEU A 180 -2.06 -14.01 -10.17
C LEU A 180 -3.46 -14.52 -10.56
N GLN A 181 -4.24 -14.93 -9.57
CA GLN A 181 -5.64 -15.33 -9.75
C GLN A 181 -6.59 -14.14 -9.64
N ASP A 182 -6.45 -13.37 -8.57
CA ASP A 182 -7.41 -12.34 -8.22
C ASP A 182 -6.80 -11.25 -7.34
N VAL A 183 -7.50 -10.12 -7.29
CA VAL A 183 -7.23 -8.98 -6.43
C VAL A 183 -8.51 -8.60 -5.71
N THR A 184 -8.42 -8.37 -4.41
CA THR A 184 -9.52 -7.94 -3.55
C THR A 184 -9.22 -6.57 -3.00
N PHE A 185 -10.13 -5.63 -3.25
CA PHE A 185 -10.13 -4.31 -2.63
C PHE A 185 -11.05 -4.35 -1.41
N GLN A 186 -10.48 -4.22 -0.22
CA GLN A 186 -11.21 -4.33 1.05
C GLN A 186 -11.78 -2.97 1.50
N GLU A 187 -12.76 -3.02 2.39
CA GLU A 187 -13.45 -1.84 2.93
C GLU A 187 -12.53 -0.96 3.79
N ASP A 188 -11.53 -1.57 4.43
CA ASP A 188 -10.49 -0.89 5.19
C ASP A 188 -9.36 -0.35 4.32
N GLY A 189 -9.50 -0.40 3.00
CA GLY A 189 -8.48 0.06 2.08
C GLY A 189 -7.34 -0.93 1.83
N ASN A 190 -7.32 -2.15 2.41
CA ASN A 190 -6.32 -3.15 2.02
C ASN A 190 -6.53 -3.64 0.58
N ILE A 191 -5.42 -3.86 -0.14
CA ILE A 191 -5.40 -4.66 -1.37
C ILE A 191 -4.81 -6.02 -1.03
N VAL A 192 -5.55 -7.09 -1.32
CA VAL A 192 -5.09 -8.47 -1.16
C VAL A 192 -5.10 -9.18 -2.50
N ALA A 193 -4.02 -9.86 -2.84
CA ALA A 193 -3.92 -10.67 -4.05
C ALA A 193 -3.89 -12.17 -3.72
N THR A 194 -4.53 -12.99 -4.54
CA THR A 194 -4.29 -14.44 -4.55
C THR A 194 -3.27 -14.75 -5.63
N TYR A 195 -2.07 -15.18 -5.23
CA TYR A 195 -0.91 -15.34 -6.10
C TYR A 195 -0.29 -16.73 -5.97
N ASN A 196 0.45 -17.16 -6.98
CA ASN A 196 1.18 -18.43 -6.98
C ASN A 196 2.56 -18.21 -6.36
N ALA A 197 2.80 -18.84 -5.22
CA ALA A 197 4.06 -18.81 -4.49
C ALA A 197 5.00 -19.96 -4.86
N ALA A 198 4.63 -20.80 -5.84
CA ALA A 198 5.47 -21.89 -6.29
C ALA A 198 6.74 -21.37 -6.96
N THR A 199 7.89 -21.89 -6.55
CA THR A 199 9.20 -21.51 -7.08
C THR A 199 9.72 -22.62 -7.97
N ALA A 200 9.97 -22.32 -9.24
CA ALA A 200 10.65 -23.24 -10.14
C ALA A 200 12.12 -23.41 -9.71
N THR A 201 12.59 -24.65 -9.70
CA THR A 201 14.01 -24.98 -9.46
C THR A 201 14.54 -25.79 -10.62
N ASP A 202 15.85 -25.95 -10.73
CA ASP A 202 16.46 -26.80 -11.76
C ASP A 202 15.97 -28.25 -11.71
N GLU A 203 15.64 -28.73 -10.51
CA GLU A 203 15.11 -30.09 -10.27
C GLU A 203 13.60 -30.19 -10.51
N ASN A 204 12.87 -29.06 -10.43
CA ASN A 204 11.44 -28.98 -10.64
C ASN A 204 11.07 -27.68 -11.38
N PRO A 205 11.22 -27.64 -12.71
CA PRO A 205 11.02 -26.43 -13.50
C PRO A 205 9.54 -26.03 -13.64
N GLU A 206 8.62 -26.98 -13.41
CA GLU A 206 7.17 -26.77 -13.48
C GLU A 206 6.51 -27.24 -12.17
N PRO A 207 6.73 -26.53 -11.05
CA PRO A 207 6.15 -26.91 -9.78
C PRO A 207 4.63 -26.81 -9.82
N GLU A 208 3.96 -27.67 -9.03
CA GLU A 208 2.53 -27.51 -8.78
C GLU A 208 2.25 -26.13 -8.17
N ALA A 209 1.14 -25.52 -8.58
CA ALA A 209 0.79 -24.18 -8.13
C ALA A 209 0.50 -24.17 -6.61
N ASP A 210 1.13 -23.23 -5.91
CA ASP A 210 0.95 -22.97 -4.48
C ASP A 210 0.23 -21.63 -4.33
N TRP A 211 -1.10 -21.68 -4.42
CA TRP A 211 -1.94 -20.49 -4.35
C TRP A 211 -2.07 -19.99 -2.91
N ARG A 212 -1.63 -18.75 -2.69
CA ARG A 212 -1.66 -18.08 -1.39
C ARG A 212 -2.28 -16.70 -1.49
N GLN A 213 -2.85 -16.24 -0.38
CA GLN A 213 -3.24 -14.84 -0.25
C GLN A 213 -2.04 -14.03 0.25
N SER A 214 -1.87 -12.83 -0.30
CA SER A 214 -0.88 -11.88 0.21
C SER A 214 -1.24 -11.48 1.65
N PRO A 215 -0.24 -11.32 2.54
CA PRO A 215 -0.45 -10.68 3.84
C PRO A 215 -1.17 -9.33 3.71
N LEU A 216 -1.87 -8.94 4.79
CA LEU A 216 -2.44 -7.59 4.90
C LEU A 216 -1.33 -6.55 5.06
N ASN A 217 -1.69 -5.28 4.81
CA ASN A 217 -0.86 -4.10 4.97
C ASN A 217 0.37 -4.01 4.04
N LEU A 218 0.44 -4.80 2.96
CA LEU A 218 1.46 -4.63 1.91
C LEU A 218 1.16 -3.45 0.99
N ALA A 219 -0.12 -3.30 0.65
CA ALA A 219 -0.61 -2.22 -0.18
C ALA A 219 -2.00 -1.81 0.30
N HIS A 220 -2.24 -0.52 0.34
CA HIS A 220 -3.53 0.07 0.59
C HIS A 220 -4.03 0.86 -0.61
N TYR A 221 -5.31 1.21 -0.62
CA TYR A 221 -5.89 2.10 -1.61
C TYR A 221 -6.93 3.04 -1.00
N CYS A 222 -7.14 4.15 -1.68
CA CYS A 222 -8.34 4.96 -1.56
C CYS A 222 -8.77 5.45 -2.95
N VAL A 223 -10.07 5.68 -3.14
CA VAL A 223 -10.60 6.29 -4.36
C VAL A 223 -10.87 7.77 -4.10
N LYS A 224 -10.25 8.64 -4.89
CA LYS A 224 -10.42 10.09 -4.83
C LYS A 224 -10.60 10.64 -6.23
N ASP A 225 -11.63 11.45 -6.42
CA ASP A 225 -11.94 12.09 -7.71
C ASP A 225 -12.01 11.09 -8.89
N GLY A 226 -12.50 9.87 -8.64
CA GLY A 226 -12.62 8.81 -9.64
C GLY A 226 -11.30 8.08 -9.97
N ILE A 227 -10.21 8.36 -9.26
CA ILE A 227 -8.91 7.71 -9.41
C ILE A 227 -8.64 6.83 -8.18
N CYS A 228 -8.15 5.61 -8.41
CA CYS A 228 -7.68 4.74 -7.34
C CYS A 228 -6.21 5.05 -7.05
N TYR A 229 -5.90 5.54 -5.86
CA TYR A 229 -4.52 5.76 -5.43
C TYR A 229 -4.05 4.55 -4.63
N VAL A 230 -2.94 3.95 -5.06
CA VAL A 230 -2.35 2.77 -4.41
C VAL A 230 -1.13 3.19 -3.58
N TYR A 231 -1.14 2.85 -2.30
CA TYR A 231 -0.09 3.16 -1.34
C TYR A 231 0.66 1.88 -0.97
N LEU A 232 1.96 1.83 -1.25
CA LEU A 232 2.79 0.68 -0.94
C LEU A 232 3.39 0.82 0.46
N ASN A 233 3.31 -0.23 1.27
CA ASN A 233 4.05 -0.30 2.52
C ASN A 233 5.37 -1.03 2.31
N LEU A 234 6.41 -0.27 1.99
CA LEU A 234 7.73 -0.83 1.71
C LEU A 234 8.32 -1.61 2.88
N ASP A 235 8.11 -1.19 4.13
CA ASP A 235 8.63 -1.95 5.28
C ASP A 235 7.96 -3.33 5.38
N MET A 236 6.64 -3.40 5.19
CA MET A 236 5.93 -4.67 5.19
C MET A 236 6.34 -5.56 4.00
N ILE A 237 6.49 -4.98 2.80
CA ILE A 237 6.92 -5.70 1.60
C ILE A 237 8.34 -6.26 1.77
N MET A 238 9.28 -5.44 2.23
CA MET A 238 10.68 -5.85 2.42
C MET A 238 10.80 -6.93 3.49
N ASN A 239 10.04 -6.80 4.59
CA ASN A 239 9.99 -7.82 5.63
C ASN A 239 9.43 -9.15 5.10
N GLN A 240 8.39 -9.12 4.26
CA GLN A 240 7.85 -10.33 3.64
C GLN A 240 8.86 -10.96 2.66
N ALA A 241 9.61 -10.14 1.93
CA ALA A 241 10.60 -10.60 0.96
C ALA A 241 11.92 -11.10 1.61
N ASN A 242 12.03 -11.06 2.96
CA ASN A 242 13.28 -11.29 3.69
C ASN A 242 14.46 -10.47 3.14
N MET A 243 14.18 -9.27 2.64
CA MET A 243 15.22 -8.40 2.09
C MET A 243 15.77 -7.53 3.23
N ASP A 244 17.09 -7.57 3.43
CA ASP A 244 17.76 -6.64 4.34
C ASP A 244 17.44 -5.20 3.92
N GLN A 245 17.21 -4.30 4.89
CA GLN A 245 16.97 -2.86 4.60
C GLN A 245 18.21 -2.11 4.04
N VAL A 246 19.25 -2.85 3.70
CA VAL A 246 20.51 -2.35 3.14
C VAL A 246 20.26 -1.83 1.72
N GLY A 247 20.29 -0.51 1.57
CA GLY A 247 20.14 0.14 0.26
C GLY A 247 18.99 1.15 0.14
N ARG A 248 18.28 1.48 1.23
CA ARG A 248 17.46 2.71 1.25
C ARG A 248 18.37 3.91 1.05
N SER A 249 18.46 4.39 -0.19
CA SER A 249 19.12 5.64 -0.51
C SER A 249 18.34 6.77 0.17
N THR A 250 18.95 7.40 1.17
CA THR A 250 18.53 8.71 1.70
C THR A 250 19.11 9.85 0.88
N GLY A 251 19.66 9.54 -0.29
CA GLY A 251 20.32 10.49 -1.18
C GLY A 251 19.31 11.36 -1.93
N VAL A 252 19.66 12.64 -2.05
CA VAL A 252 18.91 13.70 -2.74
C VAL A 252 19.04 13.58 -4.27
N ASP A 253 18.97 12.36 -4.81
CA ASP A 253 18.97 12.16 -6.25
C ASP A 253 17.60 12.60 -6.80
N PRO A 254 17.53 13.50 -7.79
CA PRO A 254 16.29 13.87 -8.46
C PRO A 254 15.49 12.66 -8.97
N THR A 255 16.16 11.54 -9.26
CA THR A 255 15.54 10.29 -9.70
C THR A 255 14.77 9.60 -8.56
N PHE A 256 15.24 9.72 -7.31
CA PHE A 256 14.51 9.22 -6.13
C PHE A 256 13.32 10.10 -5.74
N ALA A 257 13.33 11.40 -6.08
CA ALA A 257 12.23 12.30 -5.77
C ALA A 257 10.90 11.88 -6.44
N VAL A 258 10.95 11.32 -7.65
CA VAL A 258 9.74 10.77 -8.32
C VAL A 258 9.20 9.57 -7.54
N LEU A 259 10.08 8.68 -7.10
CA LEU A 259 9.70 7.49 -6.33
C LEU A 259 9.15 7.89 -4.96
N GLU A 260 9.82 8.81 -4.25
CA GLU A 260 9.38 9.36 -2.97
C GLU A 260 7.99 10.01 -3.10
N LYS A 261 7.76 10.79 -4.16
CA LYS A 261 6.45 11.37 -4.44
C LYS A 261 5.38 10.29 -4.62
N LEU A 262 5.62 9.26 -5.41
CA LEU A 262 4.64 8.18 -5.64
C LEU A 262 4.38 7.35 -4.39
N LEU A 263 5.39 7.15 -3.54
CA LEU A 263 5.25 6.43 -2.27
C LEU A 263 4.46 7.25 -1.24
N THR A 264 4.60 8.57 -1.26
CA THR A 264 3.92 9.48 -0.32
C THR A 264 2.52 9.85 -0.78
N GLU A 265 2.36 10.29 -2.03
CA GLU A 265 1.08 10.75 -2.58
C GLU A 265 0.19 9.60 -3.09
N GLY A 266 0.77 8.42 -3.30
CA GLY A 266 0.10 7.25 -3.85
C GLY A 266 0.25 7.16 -5.37
N ILE A 267 0.27 5.93 -5.87
CA ILE A 267 0.38 5.63 -7.30
C ILE A 267 -1.01 5.78 -7.93
N PRO A 268 -1.22 6.71 -8.88
CA PRO A 268 -2.51 6.85 -9.55
C PRO A 268 -2.76 5.66 -10.48
N VAL A 269 -3.83 4.93 -10.20
CA VAL A 269 -4.33 3.81 -11.00
C VAL A 269 -5.74 4.16 -11.45
N HIS A 270 -5.91 4.34 -12.76
CA HIS A 270 -7.20 4.60 -13.37
C HIS A 270 -8.00 3.31 -13.44
N PHE A 271 -9.33 3.45 -13.47
CA PHE A 271 -10.20 2.30 -13.70
C PHE A 271 -11.40 2.66 -14.58
N GLU A 272 -11.76 1.74 -15.45
CA GLU A 272 -12.94 1.82 -16.31
C GLU A 272 -13.84 0.61 -16.03
N ILE A 273 -15.08 0.85 -15.66
CA ILE A 273 -16.06 -0.21 -15.38
C ILE A 273 -17.04 -0.29 -16.54
N ALA A 274 -17.15 -1.48 -17.13
CA ALA A 274 -18.06 -1.76 -18.23
C ALA A 274 -18.61 -3.18 -18.13
N SER A 275 -19.94 -3.32 -18.21
CA SER A 275 -20.62 -4.62 -18.22
C SER A 275 -20.21 -5.53 -17.06
N GLY A 276 -20.05 -4.94 -15.87
CA GLY A 276 -19.65 -5.65 -14.65
C GLY A 276 -18.17 -6.00 -14.56
N SER A 277 -17.36 -5.85 -15.62
CA SER A 277 -15.90 -6.00 -15.59
C SER A 277 -15.21 -4.67 -15.30
N VAL A 278 -13.97 -4.70 -14.81
CA VAL A 278 -13.13 -3.52 -14.61
C VAL A 278 -11.82 -3.64 -15.38
N TYR A 279 -11.39 -2.54 -15.99
CA TYR A 279 -10.04 -2.38 -16.51
C TYR A 279 -9.30 -1.40 -15.60
N VAL A 280 -8.36 -1.90 -14.79
CA VAL A 280 -7.47 -1.07 -13.95
C VAL A 280 -6.15 -0.85 -14.67
N TYR A 281 -5.69 0.39 -14.79
CA TYR A 281 -4.52 0.71 -15.62
C TYR A 281 -3.76 1.94 -15.14
N VAL A 282 -2.48 1.99 -15.52
CA VAL A 282 -1.67 3.20 -15.50
C VAL A 282 -1.66 3.82 -16.90
N ASP A 283 -1.59 5.14 -16.96
CA ASP A 283 -1.68 5.91 -18.20
C ASP A 283 -0.30 6.40 -18.68
N GLU A 284 -0.25 7.11 -19.81
CA GLU A 284 0.99 7.71 -20.30
C GLU A 284 1.57 8.77 -19.36
N VAL A 285 0.74 9.43 -18.55
CA VAL A 285 1.21 10.49 -17.64
C VAL A 285 2.10 9.86 -16.58
N LEU A 286 1.63 8.80 -15.91
CA LEU A 286 2.42 8.09 -14.92
C LEU A 286 3.64 7.42 -15.55
N VAL A 287 3.48 6.73 -16.69
CA VAL A 287 4.61 6.04 -17.35
C VAL A 287 5.70 7.03 -17.79
N LYS A 288 5.33 8.23 -18.27
CA LYS A 288 6.29 9.29 -18.60
C LYS A 288 6.99 9.83 -17.36
N GLN A 289 6.28 10.00 -16.24
CA GLN A 289 6.89 10.43 -14.97
C GLN A 289 7.97 9.44 -14.49
N LEU A 290 7.82 8.15 -14.79
CA LEU A 290 8.78 7.10 -14.45
C LEU A 290 9.99 7.03 -15.40
N SER A 291 10.02 7.79 -16.51
CA SER A 291 11.13 7.75 -17.48
C SER A 291 12.53 7.93 -16.88
N PRO A 292 12.75 8.80 -15.86
CA PRO A 292 14.05 8.93 -15.21
C PRO A 292 14.56 7.63 -14.56
N LEU A 293 13.67 6.70 -14.20
CA LEU A 293 14.02 5.42 -13.57
C LEU A 293 14.40 4.33 -14.59
N LEU A 294 14.21 4.55 -15.90
CA LEU A 294 14.50 3.54 -16.93
C LEU A 294 15.95 3.03 -16.92
N PRO A 295 16.99 3.85 -16.72
CA PRO A 295 18.37 3.36 -16.61
C PRO A 295 18.55 2.38 -15.44
N MET A 296 17.92 2.67 -14.30
CA MET A 296 17.95 1.79 -13.12
C MET A 296 17.29 0.46 -13.44
N VAL A 297 16.09 0.47 -14.04
CA VAL A 297 15.42 -0.76 -14.47
C VAL A 297 16.27 -1.55 -15.46
N GLY A 298 16.88 -0.87 -16.45
CA GLY A 298 17.77 -1.51 -17.43
C GLY A 298 19.00 -2.16 -16.80
N SER A 299 19.53 -1.61 -15.71
CA SER A 299 20.68 -2.18 -14.99
C SER A 299 20.36 -3.49 -14.25
N LEU A 300 19.09 -3.72 -13.91
CA LEU A 300 18.63 -4.93 -13.22
C LEU A 300 18.37 -6.10 -14.17
N ILE A 301 18.38 -5.86 -15.48
CA ILE A 301 18.09 -6.87 -16.50
C ILE A 301 19.40 -7.46 -17.03
N PRO A 302 19.55 -8.80 -17.09
CA PRO A 302 20.68 -9.45 -17.75
C PRO A 302 20.81 -9.05 -19.22
N ASP A 303 22.03 -8.93 -19.74
CA ASP A 303 22.29 -8.52 -21.14
C ASP A 303 21.64 -9.45 -22.17
N ASP A 304 21.55 -10.74 -21.85
CA ASP A 304 21.04 -11.80 -22.71
C ASP A 304 19.55 -12.13 -22.48
N TYR A 305 18.87 -11.39 -21.60
CA TYR A 305 17.47 -11.66 -21.29
C TYR A 305 16.55 -11.30 -22.47
N GLU A 306 15.92 -12.33 -23.05
CA GLU A 306 14.86 -12.19 -24.03
C GLU A 306 13.47 -12.31 -23.39
N ILE A 307 12.56 -11.41 -23.75
CA ILE A 307 11.18 -11.47 -23.26
C ILE A 307 10.47 -12.66 -23.94
N PRO A 308 10.06 -13.71 -23.21
CA PRO A 308 9.68 -14.99 -23.82
C PRO A 308 8.56 -14.92 -24.87
N VAL A 309 7.51 -14.12 -24.61
CA VAL A 309 6.37 -13.96 -25.53
C VAL A 309 6.72 -13.11 -26.75
N LEU A 310 7.57 -12.12 -26.56
CA LEU A 310 7.89 -11.14 -27.59
C LEU A 310 9.02 -11.61 -28.50
N LYS A 311 9.93 -12.43 -27.94
CA LYS A 311 11.20 -12.86 -28.54
C LYS A 311 12.01 -11.64 -29.00
N VAL A 312 12.15 -10.69 -28.09
CA VAL A 312 12.96 -9.49 -28.28
C VAL A 312 13.86 -9.27 -27.06
N PRO A 313 15.07 -8.71 -27.24
CA PRO A 313 15.95 -8.37 -26.13
C PRO A 313 15.29 -7.32 -25.22
N ALA A 314 15.23 -7.58 -23.92
CA ALA A 314 14.61 -6.65 -22.99
C ALA A 314 15.35 -5.30 -22.89
N LYS A 315 16.69 -5.32 -22.97
CA LYS A 315 17.50 -4.08 -22.97
C LYS A 315 17.20 -3.19 -24.18
N ALA A 316 17.15 -3.78 -25.39
CA ALA A 316 16.81 -3.03 -26.59
C ALA A 316 15.43 -2.38 -26.50
N LEU A 317 14.46 -3.05 -25.87
CA LEU A 317 13.16 -2.47 -25.60
C LEU A 317 13.28 -1.26 -24.66
N ILE A 318 13.96 -1.39 -23.51
CA ILE A 318 14.14 -0.30 -22.54
C ILE A 318 14.82 0.90 -23.17
N GLU A 319 15.86 0.69 -23.97
CA GLU A 319 16.58 1.75 -24.69
C GLU A 319 15.69 2.50 -25.69
N SER A 320 14.69 1.83 -26.27
CA SER A 320 13.74 2.44 -27.21
C SER A 320 12.62 3.25 -26.52
N LEU A 321 12.35 2.96 -25.23
CA LEU A 321 11.22 3.55 -24.51
C LEU A 321 11.26 5.09 -24.44
N PRO A 322 12.40 5.76 -24.15
CA PRO A 322 12.42 7.22 -24.08
C PRO A 322 11.93 7.89 -25.38
N GLY A 323 12.38 7.41 -26.54
CA GLY A 323 11.95 7.93 -27.84
C GLY A 323 10.47 7.64 -28.13
N ALA A 324 10.02 6.42 -27.81
CA ALA A 324 8.62 6.03 -27.97
C ALA A 324 7.69 6.85 -27.08
N LEU A 325 8.07 7.07 -25.81
CA LEU A 325 7.31 7.84 -24.85
C LEU A 325 7.23 9.31 -25.23
N ALA A 326 8.30 9.88 -25.82
CA ALA A 326 8.31 11.27 -26.28
C ALA A 326 7.23 11.57 -27.33
N VAL A 327 6.89 10.59 -28.18
CA VAL A 327 5.84 10.73 -29.21
C VAL A 327 4.50 10.10 -28.82
N THR A 328 4.41 9.47 -27.65
CA THR A 328 3.20 8.78 -27.21
C THR A 328 2.09 9.78 -26.91
N THR A 329 0.96 9.62 -27.59
CA THR A 329 -0.24 10.45 -27.42
C THR A 329 -1.29 9.81 -26.52
N GLU A 330 -1.29 8.49 -26.42
CA GLU A 330 -2.13 7.73 -25.50
C GLU A 330 -1.40 6.45 -25.10
N MET A 331 -1.35 6.15 -23.81
CA MET A 331 -0.96 4.83 -23.32
C MET A 331 -1.88 4.42 -22.19
N LYS A 332 -2.37 3.18 -22.23
CA LYS A 332 -3.03 2.55 -21.09
C LYS A 332 -2.47 1.16 -20.97
N VAL A 333 -1.93 0.78 -19.83
CA VAL A 333 -1.44 -0.58 -19.60
C VAL A 333 -1.92 -1.07 -18.25
N GLY A 334 -2.52 -2.26 -18.22
CA GLY A 334 -3.11 -2.75 -16.99
C GLY A 334 -3.90 -4.05 -17.11
N LEU A 335 -4.67 -4.34 -16.06
CA LEU A 335 -5.34 -5.61 -15.85
C LEU A 335 -6.81 -5.52 -16.20
N LYS A 336 -7.32 -6.50 -16.94
CA LYS A 336 -8.75 -6.76 -17.08
C LYS A 336 -9.18 -7.70 -15.99
N LEU A 337 -10.15 -7.28 -15.19
CA LEU A 337 -10.69 -8.06 -14.09
C LEU A 337 -12.20 -8.23 -14.23
N ALA A 338 -12.70 -9.38 -13.78
CA ALA A 338 -14.13 -9.68 -13.72
C ALA A 338 -14.52 -10.02 -12.27
N PRO A 339 -15.77 -9.79 -11.87
CA PRO A 339 -16.19 -10.04 -10.50
C PRO A 339 -16.02 -11.52 -10.19
N ALA A 340 -15.52 -11.83 -9.00
CA ALA A 340 -15.57 -13.19 -8.51
C ALA A 340 -17.03 -13.66 -8.39
N LYS A 341 -17.29 -14.92 -8.76
CA LYS A 341 -18.62 -15.51 -8.67
C LYS A 341 -19.02 -15.80 -7.24
#